data_AF-A0A401Z5G5-F1
#
_entry.id   AF-A0A401Z5G5-F1
#
_cell.length_a   1.000
_cell.length_b   1.000
_cell.length_c   1.000
_cell.angle_alpha   90.00
_cell.angle_beta   90.00
_cell.angle_gamma   90.00
#
_symmetry.space_group_name_H-M   'P 1'
#
loop_
_entity.id
_entity.type
_entity.pdbx_description
1 polymer ?
#
loop_
_entity_poly.entity_id
_entity_poly.type
_entity_poly.pdbx_seq_one_letter_code
_entity_poly.pdbx_strand_id
1 'polypeptide(L)'
;MTGPIRAVWPAAAGWSAFGALELPAEHPLRALVVVAFLAVGPGYALAGEGASVLTTAVTSVAGSAASCALTAEAYLLAGAFSAPRVVGTLAGLTTIAVLIRTVVRARTSREELR
;
A
#
# COMPACT_ATOMS: atom_id res chain seq x y z
N MET A 1 8.40 11.82 17.34
CA MET A 1 7.30 10.91 17.77
C MET A 1 6.68 10.24 16.54
N THR A 2 7.32 9.18 16.04
CA THR A 2 6.84 8.36 14.91
C THR A 2 6.09 7.15 15.49
N GLY A 3 4.84 7.37 15.89
CA GLY A 3 4.03 6.36 16.57
C GLY A 3 3.58 5.21 15.67
N PRO A 4 3.20 4.05 16.26
CA PRO A 4 2.72 2.85 15.55
C PRO A 4 1.52 3.14 14.64
N ILE A 5 0.78 4.21 14.92
CA ILE A 5 -0.38 4.68 14.16
C ILE A 5 -0.02 5.00 12.70
N ARG A 6 1.15 5.61 12.42
CA ARG A 6 1.57 5.94 11.04
C ARG A 6 1.82 4.70 10.17
N ALA A 7 2.23 3.59 10.79
CA ALA A 7 2.51 2.36 10.06
C ALA A 7 1.24 1.67 9.57
N VAL A 8 0.10 1.82 10.27
CA VAL A 8 -1.14 1.09 9.96
C VAL A 8 -1.98 1.78 8.89
N TRP A 9 -1.80 3.09 8.67
CA TRP A 9 -2.57 3.88 7.70
C TRP A 9 -2.57 3.31 6.27
N PRO A 10 -1.45 2.86 5.69
CA PRO A 10 -1.45 2.28 4.34
C PRO A 10 -2.28 1.00 4.23
N ALA A 11 -2.26 0.17 5.27
CA ALA A 11 -3.08 -1.04 5.33
C ALA A 11 -4.57 -0.69 5.40
N ALA A 12 -4.95 0.22 6.30
CA ALA A 12 -6.33 0.69 6.40
C ALA A 12 -6.83 1.35 5.09
N ALA A 13 -5.97 2.12 4.41
CA ALA A 13 -6.28 2.72 3.12
C ALA A 13 -6.51 1.66 2.03
N GLY A 14 -5.72 0.59 2.01
CA GLY A 14 -5.92 -0.53 1.08
C GLY A 14 -7.27 -1.23 1.26
N TRP A 15 -7.67 -1.52 2.50
CA TRP A 15 -8.97 -2.12 2.78
C TRP A 15 -10.14 -1.16 2.49
N SER A 16 -9.94 0.14 2.72
CA SER A 16 -10.92 1.17 2.35
C SER A 16 -11.11 1.25 0.84
N ALA A 17 -10.02 1.18 0.07
CA ALA A 17 -10.07 1.14 -1.40
C ALA A 17 -10.72 -0.14 -1.93
N PHE A 18 -10.49 -1.27 -1.28
CA PHE A 18 -11.18 -2.51 -1.61
C PHE A 18 -12.69 -2.41 -1.36
N GLY A 19 -13.09 -1.90 -0.18
CA GLY A 19 -14.51 -1.69 0.14
C GLY A 19 -15.20 -0.68 -0.77
N ALA A 20 -14.48 0.34 -1.25
CA ALA A 20 -15.00 1.32 -2.20
C ALA A 20 -15.38 0.71 -3.57
N LEU A 21 -14.94 -0.51 -3.90
CA LEU A 21 -15.33 -1.19 -5.13
C LEU A 21 -16.79 -1.65 -5.14
N GLU A 22 -17.43 -1.74 -3.97
CA GLU A 22 -18.87 -2.02 -3.84
C GLU A 22 -19.74 -0.85 -4.33
N LEU A 23 -19.17 0.35 -4.42
CA LEU A 23 -19.86 1.50 -5.00
C LEU A 23 -20.00 1.35 -6.53
N PRO A 24 -21.04 1.94 -7.13
CA PRO A 24 -21.19 1.98 -8.59
C PRO A 24 -19.94 2.54 -9.26
N ALA A 25 -19.60 2.03 -10.46
CA ALA A 25 -18.39 2.44 -11.18
C ALA A 25 -18.35 3.95 -11.48
N GLU A 26 -19.52 4.57 -11.64
CA GLU A 26 -19.70 5.99 -11.92
C GLU A 26 -19.60 6.87 -10.68
N HIS A 27 -19.55 6.26 -9.48
CA HIS A 27 -19.55 6.99 -8.23
C HIS A 27 -18.17 7.67 -8.01
N PRO A 28 -18.11 9.00 -7.88
CA PRO A 28 -16.83 9.73 -7.84
C PRO A 28 -15.96 9.35 -6.62
N LEU A 29 -16.59 9.02 -5.48
CA LEU A 29 -15.87 8.54 -4.30
C LEU A 29 -15.11 7.23 -4.55
N ARG A 30 -15.65 6.32 -5.37
CA ARG A 30 -14.96 5.07 -5.73
C ARG A 30 -13.65 5.37 -6.44
N ALA A 31 -13.74 6.18 -7.49
CA ALA A 31 -12.57 6.59 -8.27
C ALA A 31 -11.55 7.30 -7.37
N LEU A 32 -12.00 8.25 -6.55
CA LEU A 32 -11.11 9.03 -5.69
C LEU A 32 -10.37 8.15 -4.69
N VAL A 33 -11.07 7.26 -3.96
CA VAL A 33 -10.45 6.41 -2.93
C VAL A 33 -9.52 5.38 -3.55
N VAL A 34 -9.94 4.72 -4.64
CA VAL A 34 -9.13 3.71 -5.31
C VAL A 34 -7.88 4.33 -5.94
N VAL A 35 -8.02 5.44 -6.66
CA VAL A 35 -6.88 6.13 -7.29
C VAL A 35 -5.92 6.66 -6.23
N ALA A 36 -6.42 7.25 -5.14
CA ALA A 36 -5.55 7.73 -4.05
C ALA A 36 -4.74 6.58 -3.43
N PHE A 37 -5.35 5.41 -3.23
CA PHE A 37 -4.64 4.22 -2.76
C PHE A 37 -3.61 3.73 -3.78
N LEU A 38 -3.99 3.54 -5.04
CA LEU A 38 -3.08 3.05 -6.10
C LEU A 38 -1.94 4.02 -6.40
N ALA A 39 -2.13 5.33 -6.18
CA ALA A 39 -1.10 6.33 -6.44
C ALA A 39 0.01 6.32 -5.39
N VAL A 40 -0.29 6.01 -4.12
CA VAL A 40 0.66 6.23 -3.02
C VAL A 40 0.74 5.08 -2.01
N GLY A 41 -0.35 4.36 -1.75
CA GLY A 41 -0.48 3.42 -0.64
C GLY A 41 0.58 2.31 -0.61
N PRO A 42 0.62 1.43 -1.64
CA PRO A 42 1.62 0.35 -1.73
C PRO A 42 3.06 0.86 -1.63
N GLY A 43 3.41 1.91 -2.38
CA GLY A 43 4.77 2.43 -2.35
C GLY A 43 5.13 3.13 -1.04
N TYR A 44 4.17 3.73 -0.33
CA TYR A 44 4.41 4.31 0.99
C TYR A 44 4.68 3.23 2.05
N ALA A 45 4.02 2.07 1.95
CA ALA A 45 4.32 0.94 2.83
C ALA A 45 5.77 0.45 2.65
N LEU A 46 6.29 0.52 1.42
CA LEU A 46 7.67 0.16 1.07
C LEU A 46 8.69 1.26 1.40
N ALA A 47 8.31 2.54 1.30
CA ALA A 47 9.20 3.66 1.54
C ALA A 47 9.59 3.74 3.03
N GLY A 48 10.81 3.31 3.33
CA GLY A 48 11.38 3.25 4.68
C GLY A 48 11.48 4.61 5.39
N GLU A 49 11.80 4.57 6.69
CA GLU A 49 12.10 5.75 7.49
C GLU A 49 13.60 6.05 7.36
N GLY A 50 13.96 7.08 6.60
CA GLY A 50 15.37 7.46 6.42
C GLY A 50 15.62 8.44 5.28
N ALA A 51 14.67 8.57 4.35
CA ALA A 51 14.77 9.51 3.24
C ALA A 51 14.09 10.86 3.54
N SER A 52 14.48 11.90 2.81
CA SER A 52 13.80 13.20 2.86
C SER A 52 12.32 13.06 2.46
N VAL A 53 11.46 13.97 2.91
CA VAL A 53 10.01 13.96 2.60
C VAL A 53 9.76 13.87 1.08
N LEU A 54 10.54 14.62 0.30
CA LEU A 54 10.45 14.61 -1.16
C LEU A 54 10.84 13.24 -1.74
N THR A 55 11.93 12.66 -1.26
CA THR A 55 12.39 11.33 -1.70
C THR A 55 11.35 10.26 -1.36
N THR A 56 10.76 10.30 -0.18
CA THR A 56 9.67 9.40 0.21
C THR A 56 8.44 9.58 -0.68
N ALA A 57 8.07 10.83 -0.99
CA ALA A 57 6.94 11.10 -1.89
C ALA A 57 7.19 10.52 -3.29
N VAL A 58 8.35 10.78 -3.88
CA VAL A 58 8.68 10.27 -5.23
C VAL A 58 8.78 8.75 -5.26
N THR A 59 9.48 8.16 -4.29
CA THR A 59 9.66 6.69 -4.23
C THR A 59 8.37 5.96 -3.92
N SER A 60 7.47 6.54 -3.11
CA SER A 60 6.15 5.98 -2.86
C SER A 60 5.28 5.99 -4.11
N VAL A 61 5.27 7.08 -4.89
CA VAL A 61 4.51 7.10 -6.16
C VAL A 61 5.08 6.10 -7.16
N ALA A 62 6.40 6.10 -7.36
CA ALA A 62 7.06 5.19 -8.30
C ALA A 62 6.88 3.72 -7.90
N GLY A 63 7.07 3.39 -6.62
CA GLY A 63 6.89 2.05 -6.09
C GLY A 63 5.43 1.60 -6.17
N SER A 64 4.48 2.51 -5.95
CA SER A 64 3.07 2.20 -6.10
C SER A 64 2.70 1.90 -7.54
N ALA A 65 3.11 2.75 -8.49
CA ALA A 65 2.90 2.52 -9.91
C ALA A 65 3.51 1.19 -10.40
N ALA A 66 4.75 0.89 -9.98
CA ALA A 66 5.41 -0.37 -10.31
C ALA A 66 4.66 -1.58 -9.75
N SER A 67 4.24 -1.53 -8.48
CA SER A 67 3.48 -2.62 -7.86
C SER A 67 2.11 -2.84 -8.52
N CYS A 68 1.44 -1.76 -8.92
CA CYS A 68 0.17 -1.82 -9.64
C CYS A 68 0.35 -2.45 -11.02
N ALA A 69 1.36 -2.01 -11.78
CA ALA A 69 1.68 -2.55 -13.10
C ALA A 69 1.99 -4.05 -13.02
N LEU A 70 2.90 -4.45 -12.12
CA LEU A 70 3.26 -5.86 -11.92
C LEU A 70 2.06 -6.73 -11.51
N THR A 71 1.22 -6.23 -10.61
CA THR A 71 0.03 -6.98 -10.16
C THR A 71 -0.99 -7.10 -11.29
N ALA A 72 -1.23 -6.02 -12.03
CA ALA A 72 -2.14 -6.02 -13.16
C ALA A 72 -1.65 -6.97 -14.27
N GLU A 73 -0.37 -6.88 -14.64
CA GLU A 73 0.26 -7.76 -15.62
C GLU A 73 0.19 -9.23 -15.20
N ALA A 74 0.49 -9.54 -13.93
CA ALA A 74 0.40 -10.92 -13.43
C ALA A 74 -1.01 -11.49 -13.59
N TYR A 75 -2.05 -10.71 -13.27
CA TYR A 75 -3.44 -11.15 -13.45
C TYR A 75 -3.88 -11.19 -14.91
N LEU A 76 -3.36 -10.32 -15.77
CA LEU A 76 -3.60 -10.36 -17.21
C LEU A 76 -2.99 -11.62 -17.83
N LEU A 77 -1.73 -11.93 -17.51
CA LEU A 77 -1.04 -13.14 -17.96
C LEU A 77 -1.72 -14.42 -17.45
N ALA A 78 -2.30 -14.37 -16.25
CA ALA A 78 -3.08 -15.48 -15.70
C ALA A 78 -4.50 -15.60 -16.28
N GLY A 79 -4.93 -14.69 -17.18
CA GLY A 79 -6.29 -14.67 -17.73
C GLY A 79 -7.38 -14.40 -16.68
N ALA A 80 -7.00 -13.84 -15.53
CA ALA A 80 -7.82 -13.75 -14.33
C ALA A 80 -8.04 -12.29 -13.87
N PHE A 81 -7.81 -11.33 -14.77
CA PHE A 81 -7.86 -9.90 -14.49
C PHE A 81 -9.25 -9.45 -14.03
N SER A 82 -9.28 -8.82 -12.86
CA SER A 82 -10.45 -8.09 -12.36
C SER A 82 -10.00 -7.05 -11.34
N ALA A 83 -10.66 -5.88 -11.33
CA ALA A 83 -10.33 -4.80 -10.39
C ALA A 83 -10.35 -5.25 -8.91
N PRO A 84 -11.32 -6.05 -8.43
CA PRO A 84 -11.31 -6.52 -7.04
C PRO A 84 -10.11 -7.40 -6.71
N ARG A 85 -9.70 -8.29 -7.63
CA ARG A 85 -8.52 -9.15 -7.39
C ARG A 85 -7.23 -8.34 -7.33
N VAL A 86 -7.07 -7.36 -8.21
CA VAL A 86 -5.87 -6.49 -8.21
C VAL A 86 -5.81 -5.64 -6.95
N VAL A 87 -6.89 -4.92 -6.62
CA VAL A 87 -6.94 -4.04 -5.44
C VAL A 87 -6.84 -4.85 -4.15
N GLY A 88 -7.51 -6.00 -4.06
CA GLY A 88 -7.45 -6.88 -2.90
C GLY A 88 -6.04 -7.43 -2.67
N THR A 89 -5.35 -7.87 -3.73
CA THR A 89 -3.96 -8.34 -3.63
C THR A 89 -3.02 -7.21 -3.21
N LEU A 90 -3.17 -6.02 -3.77
CA LEU A 90 -2.39 -4.85 -3.35
C LEU A 90 -2.66 -4.48 -1.88
N ALA A 91 -3.90 -4.52 -1.41
CA ALA A 91 -4.24 -4.29 0.00
C ALA A 91 -3.60 -5.34 0.93
N GLY A 92 -3.63 -6.61 0.52
CA GLY A 92 -2.96 -7.71 1.22
C GLY A 92 -1.44 -7.52 1.29
N LEU A 93 -0.79 -7.26 0.16
CA LEU A 93 0.65 -7.01 0.08
C LEU A 93 1.07 -5.79 0.91
N THR A 94 0.28 -4.71 0.86
CA THR A 94 0.51 -3.50 1.66
C THR A 94 0.43 -3.83 3.16
N THR A 95 -0.55 -4.64 3.57
CA THR A 95 -0.69 -5.09 4.96
C THR A 95 0.52 -5.94 5.40
N ILE A 96 0.97 -6.87 4.56
CA ILE A 96 2.15 -7.71 4.83
C ILE A 96 3.40 -6.84 4.97
N ALA A 97 3.62 -5.90 4.05
CA ALA A 97 4.77 -5.00 4.09
C ALA A 97 4.80 -4.17 5.39
N VAL A 98 3.64 -3.64 5.81
CA VAL A 98 3.48 -2.93 7.08
C VAL A 98 3.83 -3.85 8.26
N LEU A 99 3.29 -5.08 8.30
CA LEU A 99 3.55 -6.03 9.38
C LEU A 99 5.03 -6.38 9.49
N ILE A 100 5.67 -6.74 8.38
CA ILE A 100 7.11 -7.06 8.34
C ILE A 100 7.91 -5.88 8.90
N ARG A 101 7.61 -4.65 8.47
CA ARG A 101 8.30 -3.45 8.93
C ARG A 101 8.11 -3.22 10.43
N THR A 102 6.89 -3.39 10.95
CA THR A 102 6.64 -3.26 12.39
C THR A 102 7.41 -4.28 13.22
N VAL A 103 7.49 -5.53 12.75
CA VAL A 103 8.24 -6.60 13.41
C VAL A 103 9.74 -6.33 13.38
N VAL A 104 10.30 -5.93 12.24
CA VAL A 104 11.72 -5.58 12.10
C VAL A 104 12.08 -4.45 13.04
N ARG A 105 11.30 -3.36 13.06
CA ARG A 105 11.54 -2.22 13.95
C ARG A 105 11.49 -2.60 15.43
N ALA A 106 10.54 -3.44 15.81
CA ALA A 106 10.42 -3.92 17.19
C ALA A 106 11.62 -4.79 17.62
N ARG A 107 12.22 -5.55 16.70
CA ARG A 107 13.45 -6.31 16.97
C ARG A 107 14.66 -5.40 17.18
N THR A 108 14.90 -4.46 16.27
CA THR A 108 16.06 -3.56 16.36
C THR A 108 16.04 -2.74 17.66
N SER A 109 14.89 -2.18 18.05
CA SER A 109 14.77 -1.43 19.31
C SER A 109 15.02 -2.28 20.56
N ARG A 110 14.77 -3.59 20.50
CA ARG A 110 15.03 -4.51 21.62
C ARG A 110 16.51 -4.86 21.74
N GLU A 111 17.25 -4.86 20.63
CA GLU A 111 18.70 -5.11 20.62
C GLU A 111 19.48 -3.90 21.16
N GLU A 112 19.04 -2.66 20.89
CA GLU A 112 19.67 -1.43 21.43
C GLU A 112 19.52 -1.27 22.96
N LEU A 113 18.57 -1.99 23.58
CA LEU A 113 18.30 -1.94 25.03
C LEU A 113 19.04 -3.03 25.82
N ARG A 114 19.77 -3.93 25.16
CA ARG A 114 20.57 -4.99 25.77
C ARG A 114 22.04 -4.64 25.77
#